data_AF-A0A9Q0ED47-F1
#
_entry.id   AF-A0A9Q0ED47-F1
#
_cell.length_a   1.000
_cell.length_b   1.000
_cell.length_c   1.000
_cell.angle_alpha   90.00
_cell.angle_beta   90.00
_cell.angle_gamma   90.00
#
_symmetry.space_group_name_H-M   'P 1'
#
loop_
_entity.id
_entity.type
_entity.pdbx_description
1 polymer ?
#
loop_
_entity_poly.entity_id
_entity_poly.type
_entity_poly.pdbx_seq_one_letter_code
_entity_poly.pdbx_strand_id
1 'polypeptide(L)'
;MDVSKVPTTVARVFRGTCVHSTEQEALVILEDALLGVDSNGKISFVEKGQELENVSSKFGFNSLDVTQLTPHEFLMPGLVDTHIHAAQYSFAGTALDLPLREWLKTYTYPVESQYQDLKFARMVYTQVVKRTLRNDDFGQRALVGKVCMDRNGAYEDYKELGPQESVDYTIREIKDDVKLVKELFPDSETYTDVYDKHNLLTDKTIMAHGCYLSDEELDLFHRTGASLAHCPNSNISLCSGMLDVRKVLSHKVKLGLGTDVAGGTLPRCWMR
;
A
#
# COMPACT_ATOMS: atom_id res chain seq x y z
N MET A 1 -18.01 20.16 -30.86
CA MET A 1 -17.18 21.25 -30.31
C MET A 1 -15.81 20.67 -30.08
N ASP A 2 -14.87 21.08 -30.92
CA ASP A 2 -13.48 20.63 -30.90
C ASP A 2 -12.81 21.23 -29.66
N VAL A 3 -12.49 20.40 -28.67
CA VAL A 3 -11.72 20.81 -27.50
C VAL A 3 -10.26 20.77 -27.90
N SER A 4 -9.86 21.73 -28.73
CA SER A 4 -8.46 22.03 -28.99
C SER A 4 -7.76 22.15 -27.64
N LYS A 5 -6.84 21.22 -27.34
CA LYS A 5 -6.01 21.25 -26.13
C LYS A 5 -5.38 22.64 -26.04
N VAL A 6 -5.89 23.48 -25.13
CA VAL A 6 -5.16 24.68 -24.71
C VAL A 6 -3.76 24.18 -24.34
N PRO A 7 -2.69 24.71 -24.96
CA PRO A 7 -1.34 24.29 -24.60
C PRO A 7 -1.17 24.50 -23.10
N THR A 8 -1.08 23.41 -22.34
CA THR A 8 -0.93 23.49 -20.90
C THR A 8 0.43 24.12 -20.63
N THR A 9 0.43 25.32 -20.03
CA THR A 9 1.66 26.03 -19.70
C THR A 9 2.46 25.22 -18.70
N VAL A 10 3.74 25.00 -19.02
CA VAL A 10 4.69 24.36 -18.11
C VAL A 10 4.88 25.26 -16.90
N ALA A 11 4.57 24.75 -15.72
CA ALA A 11 4.60 25.50 -14.47
C ALA A 11 5.91 25.30 -13.70
N ARG A 12 6.52 24.10 -13.82
CA ARG A 12 7.77 23.75 -13.15
C ARG A 12 8.61 22.85 -14.04
N VAL A 13 9.92 23.05 -14.01
CA VAL A 13 10.89 22.18 -14.69
C VAL A 13 11.99 21.81 -13.72
N PHE A 14 12.32 20.52 -13.65
CA PHE A 14 13.42 19.99 -12.86
C PHE A 14 14.50 19.44 -13.80
N ARG A 15 15.77 19.62 -13.42
CA ARG A 15 16.91 19.00 -14.10
C ARG A 15 17.74 18.19 -13.13
N GLY A 16 18.00 16.93 -13.46
CA GLY A 16 18.79 16.02 -12.62
C GLY A 16 18.58 14.56 -13.00
N THR A 17 19.02 13.66 -12.13
CA THR A 17 18.77 12.23 -12.34
C THR A 17 17.32 11.89 -12.02
N CYS A 18 16.65 11.13 -12.89
CA CYS A 18 15.32 10.57 -12.65
C CYS A 18 15.40 9.04 -12.62
N VAL A 19 14.82 8.42 -11.60
CA VAL A 19 14.84 6.97 -11.38
C VAL A 19 13.40 6.45 -11.30
N HIS A 20 13.05 5.47 -12.11
CA HIS A 20 11.70 4.88 -12.12
C HIS A 20 11.72 3.43 -12.62
N SER A 21 10.53 2.83 -12.77
CA SER A 21 10.35 1.49 -13.34
C SER A 21 9.37 1.55 -14.50
N THR A 22 9.44 0.57 -15.40
CA THR A 22 8.49 0.33 -16.50
C THR A 22 7.99 -1.11 -16.44
N GLU A 23 7.07 -1.48 -17.33
CA GLU A 23 6.63 -2.87 -17.45
C GLU A 23 7.75 -3.82 -17.91
N GLN A 24 8.74 -3.29 -18.63
CA GLN A 24 9.85 -4.05 -19.22
C GLN A 24 11.12 -4.02 -18.35
N GLU A 25 11.34 -2.93 -17.62
CA GLU A 25 12.57 -2.71 -16.85
C GLU A 25 12.24 -2.35 -15.39
N ALA A 26 12.76 -3.17 -14.46
CA ALA A 26 12.57 -2.96 -13.03
C ALA A 26 13.21 -1.65 -12.54
N LEU A 27 14.28 -1.18 -13.19
CA LEU A 27 15.00 0.04 -12.83
C LEU A 27 15.50 0.76 -14.09
N VAL A 28 14.95 1.95 -14.34
CA VAL A 28 15.37 2.87 -15.39
C VAL A 28 15.99 4.09 -14.72
N ILE A 29 17.22 4.42 -15.11
CA ILE A 29 17.97 5.59 -14.63
C ILE A 29 18.18 6.53 -15.82
N LEU A 30 17.56 7.71 -15.74
CA LEU A 30 17.71 8.79 -16.70
C LEU A 30 18.66 9.82 -16.11
N GLU A 31 19.94 9.71 -16.44
CA GLU A 31 20.96 10.69 -16.05
C GLU A 31 20.78 11.99 -16.84
N ASP A 32 20.97 13.14 -16.17
CA ASP A 32 20.78 14.47 -16.76
C ASP A 32 19.46 14.59 -17.53
N ALA A 33 18.33 14.38 -16.86
CA ALA A 33 17.00 14.48 -17.44
C ALA A 33 16.31 15.81 -17.11
N LEU A 34 15.46 16.29 -18.02
CA LEU A 34 14.53 17.39 -17.81
C LEU A 34 13.12 16.86 -17.61
N LEU A 35 12.49 17.17 -16.48
CA LEU A 35 11.12 16.81 -16.17
C LEU A 35 10.26 18.07 -16.06
N GLY A 36 9.35 18.26 -17.02
CA GLY A 36 8.41 19.38 -17.04
C GLY A 36 7.05 18.98 -16.46
N VAL A 37 6.49 19.81 -15.58
CA VAL A 37 5.16 19.65 -14.98
C VAL A 37 4.29 20.84 -15.34
N ASP A 38 3.07 20.58 -15.84
CA ASP A 38 2.12 21.64 -16.17
C ASP A 38 1.43 22.24 -14.94
N SER A 39 0.64 23.29 -15.16
CA SER A 39 -0.17 23.95 -14.14
C SER A 39 -1.24 23.05 -13.49
N ASN A 40 -1.56 21.89 -14.08
CA ASN A 40 -2.47 20.89 -13.51
C ASN A 40 -1.73 19.80 -12.70
N GLY A 41 -0.41 19.89 -12.58
CA GLY A 41 0.39 18.89 -11.89
C GLY A 41 0.66 17.62 -12.69
N LYS A 42 0.49 17.65 -14.03
CA LYS A 42 0.79 16.50 -14.90
C LYS A 42 2.17 16.64 -15.52
N ILE A 43 2.88 15.52 -15.65
CA ILE A 43 4.14 15.46 -16.40
C ILE A 43 3.84 15.77 -17.87
N SER A 44 4.42 16.85 -18.38
CA SER A 44 4.28 17.30 -19.77
C SER A 44 5.33 16.70 -20.67
N PHE A 45 6.56 16.54 -20.16
CA PHE A 45 7.67 15.94 -20.89
C PHE A 45 8.72 15.37 -19.94
N VAL A 46 9.47 14.39 -20.46
CA VAL A 46 10.74 13.92 -19.91
C VAL A 46 11.72 13.87 -21.09
N GLU A 47 12.75 14.71 -21.06
CA GLU A 47 13.70 14.89 -22.18
C GLU A 47 15.15 14.89 -21.66
N LYS A 48 16.14 14.88 -22.55
CA LYS A 48 17.56 14.94 -22.17
C LYS A 48 17.97 16.36 -21.79
N GLY A 49 18.74 16.50 -20.71
CA GLY A 49 19.25 17.77 -20.18
C GLY A 49 20.15 18.53 -21.14
N GLN A 50 20.86 17.81 -22.01
CA GLN A 50 21.64 18.40 -23.10
C GLN A 50 20.78 19.19 -24.10
N GLU A 51 19.47 18.91 -24.17
CA GLU A 51 18.53 19.55 -25.09
C GLU A 51 17.79 20.75 -24.45
N LEU A 52 18.26 21.26 -23.31
CA LEU A 52 17.58 22.31 -22.53
C LEU A 52 17.06 23.47 -23.37
N GLU A 53 17.88 24.05 -24.24
CA GLU A 53 17.46 25.22 -25.04
C GLU A 53 16.39 24.87 -26.08
N ASN A 54 16.47 23.68 -26.68
CA ASN A 54 15.48 23.19 -27.64
C ASN A 54 14.15 22.90 -26.93
N VAL A 55 14.21 22.24 -25.77
CA VAL A 55 13.04 21.89 -24.94
C VAL A 55 12.40 23.16 -24.36
N SER A 56 13.21 24.11 -23.89
CA SER A 56 12.80 25.46 -23.45
C SER A 56 11.99 26.17 -24.53
N SER A 57 12.52 26.22 -25.76
CA SER A 57 11.85 26.83 -26.91
C SER A 57 10.57 26.10 -27.30
N LYS A 58 10.57 24.76 -27.29
CA LYS A 58 9.43 23.90 -27.66
C LYS A 58 8.27 24.02 -26.68
N PHE A 59 8.55 24.11 -25.39
CA PHE A 59 7.54 24.11 -24.32
C PHE A 59 7.28 25.48 -23.68
N GLY A 60 8.02 26.52 -24.10
CA GLY A 60 7.77 27.91 -23.71
C GLY A 60 8.03 28.22 -22.25
N PHE A 61 9.13 27.71 -21.69
CA PHE A 61 9.61 28.07 -20.35
C PHE A 61 10.95 28.81 -20.42
N ASN A 62 11.35 29.46 -19.33
CA ASN A 62 12.65 30.11 -19.23
C ASN A 62 13.69 29.12 -18.68
N SER A 63 14.80 28.93 -19.38
CA SER A 63 15.86 27.99 -18.95
C SER A 63 16.49 28.37 -17.60
N LEU A 64 16.39 29.63 -17.18
CA LEU A 64 16.85 30.10 -15.87
C LEU A 64 15.92 29.69 -14.71
N ASP A 65 14.67 29.33 -14.98
CA ASP A 65 13.68 28.94 -13.97
C ASP A 65 13.70 27.43 -13.67
N VAL A 66 14.64 26.70 -14.27
CA VAL A 66 14.81 25.26 -14.07
C VAL A 66 15.39 24.99 -12.68
N THR A 67 14.69 24.16 -11.91
CA THR A 67 15.17 23.68 -10.61
C THR A 67 16.23 22.61 -10.83
N GLN A 68 17.49 22.96 -10.58
CA GLN A 68 18.63 22.06 -10.71
C GLN A 68 18.81 21.22 -9.44
N LEU A 69 18.76 19.89 -9.58
CA LEU A 69 19.15 18.96 -8.53
C LEU A 69 20.67 18.93 -8.40
N THR A 70 21.16 18.71 -7.19
CA THR A 70 22.58 18.48 -6.92
C THR A 70 23.03 17.10 -7.44
N PRO A 71 24.34 16.85 -7.57
CA PRO A 71 24.87 15.55 -8.00
C PRO A 71 24.52 14.36 -7.09
N HIS A 72 23.97 14.62 -5.89
CA HIS A 72 23.61 13.61 -4.90
C HIS A 72 22.10 13.47 -4.70
N GLU A 73 21.31 14.13 -5.54
CA GLU A 73 19.85 14.07 -5.53
C GLU A 73 19.34 13.41 -6.82
N PHE A 74 18.23 12.71 -6.71
CA PHE A 74 17.48 12.18 -7.85
C PHE A 74 15.98 12.31 -7.59
N LEU A 75 15.20 12.38 -8.66
CA LEU A 75 13.74 12.28 -8.61
C LEU A 75 13.32 10.82 -8.79
N MET A 76 12.27 10.43 -8.08
CA MET A 76 11.58 9.16 -8.31
C MET A 76 10.08 9.33 -8.14
N PRO A 77 9.25 8.43 -8.71
CA PRO A 77 7.82 8.40 -8.42
C PRO A 77 7.57 8.31 -6.91
N GLY A 78 6.53 9.00 -6.44
CA GLY A 78 6.08 8.87 -5.06
C GLY A 78 5.59 7.44 -4.79
N LEU A 79 5.77 6.97 -3.58
CA LEU A 79 5.42 5.61 -3.18
C LEU A 79 3.91 5.45 -3.02
N VAL A 80 3.42 4.24 -3.27
CA VAL A 80 2.00 3.88 -3.18
C VAL A 80 1.81 2.88 -2.05
N ASP A 81 1.11 3.29 -0.99
CA ASP A 81 0.63 2.36 0.04
C ASP A 81 -0.68 1.72 -0.41
N THR A 82 -0.67 0.41 -0.61
CA THR A 82 -1.89 -0.30 -1.01
C THR A 82 -2.74 -0.75 0.18
N HIS A 83 -2.22 -0.70 1.40
CA HIS A 83 -2.96 -1.11 2.59
C HIS A 83 -2.39 -0.52 3.88
N ILE A 84 -3.22 0.24 4.62
CA ILE A 84 -2.86 0.85 5.90
C ILE A 84 -4.11 1.13 6.75
N HIS A 85 -4.07 0.84 8.05
CA HIS A 85 -5.10 1.29 9.00
C HIS A 85 -4.67 2.59 9.66
N ALA A 86 -5.01 3.72 9.03
CA ALA A 86 -4.72 5.05 9.58
C ALA A 86 -5.28 5.25 11.01
N ALA A 87 -6.41 4.59 11.32
CA ALA A 87 -7.04 4.63 12.64
C ALA A 87 -6.19 3.96 13.73
N GLN A 88 -5.29 3.06 13.36
CA GLN A 88 -4.47 2.30 14.30
C GLN A 88 -3.10 2.96 14.54
N TYR A 89 -2.78 4.04 13.84
CA TYR A 89 -1.47 4.70 13.91
C TYR A 89 -1.04 5.11 15.32
N SER A 90 -1.97 5.45 16.21
CA SER A 90 -1.66 5.89 17.58
C SER A 90 -1.00 4.83 18.46
N PHE A 91 -1.08 3.54 18.10
CA PHE A 91 -0.44 2.44 18.80
C PHE A 91 0.49 1.62 17.90
N ALA A 92 0.92 2.19 16.76
CA ALA A 92 1.88 1.54 15.87
C ALA A 92 3.15 1.13 16.64
N GLY A 93 3.52 -0.15 16.53
CA GLY A 93 4.70 -0.71 17.19
C GLY A 93 4.50 -1.20 18.63
N THR A 94 3.27 -1.31 19.13
CA THR A 94 2.99 -1.86 20.47
C THR A 94 2.55 -3.33 20.41
N ALA A 95 3.04 -4.13 21.36
CA ALA A 95 2.55 -5.48 21.70
C ALA A 95 2.51 -6.48 20.54
N LEU A 96 3.57 -6.50 19.72
CA LEU A 96 3.72 -7.41 18.58
C LEU A 96 4.07 -8.84 18.99
N ASP A 97 4.32 -9.06 20.28
CA ASP A 97 4.52 -10.35 20.91
C ASP A 97 3.19 -11.07 21.19
N LEU A 98 2.05 -10.42 20.94
CA LEU A 98 0.73 -11.01 21.12
C LEU A 98 0.21 -11.63 19.81
N PRO A 99 -0.54 -12.74 19.89
CA PRO A 99 -1.26 -13.27 18.73
C PRO A 99 -2.30 -12.30 18.17
N LEU A 100 -2.60 -12.41 16.86
CA LEU A 100 -3.46 -11.47 16.13
C LEU A 100 -4.79 -11.16 16.85
N ARG A 101 -5.53 -12.18 17.29
CA ARG A 101 -6.84 -11.96 17.94
C ARG A 101 -6.73 -11.27 19.30
N GLU A 102 -5.70 -11.58 20.07
CA GLU A 102 -5.45 -10.92 21.35
C GLU A 102 -5.03 -9.45 21.13
N TRP A 103 -4.19 -9.22 20.12
CA TRP A 103 -3.80 -7.88 19.70
C TRP A 103 -5.01 -7.05 19.23
N LEU A 104 -5.94 -7.65 18.48
CA LEU A 104 -7.18 -7.01 18.05
C LEU A 104 -8.05 -6.58 19.25
N LYS A 105 -8.25 -7.48 20.23
CA LYS A 105 -9.09 -7.21 21.41
C LYS A 105 -8.45 -6.22 22.39
N THR A 106 -7.14 -6.32 22.58
CA THR A 106 -6.41 -5.53 23.58
C THR A 106 -6.12 -4.11 23.08
N TYR A 107 -5.80 -3.94 21.79
CA TYR A 107 -5.36 -2.66 21.24
C TYR A 107 -6.28 -2.13 20.15
N THR A 108 -6.57 -2.94 19.12
CA THR A 108 -7.25 -2.43 17.92
C THR A 108 -8.67 -1.95 18.22
N TYR A 109 -9.55 -2.80 18.75
CA TYR A 109 -10.94 -2.41 18.98
C TYR A 109 -11.10 -1.28 20.01
N PRO A 110 -10.37 -1.29 21.16
CA PRO A 110 -10.44 -0.19 22.11
C PRO A 110 -10.00 1.14 21.50
N VAL A 111 -8.94 1.17 20.69
CA VAL A 111 -8.48 2.41 20.05
C VAL A 111 -9.43 2.86 18.94
N GLU A 112 -9.89 1.96 18.07
CA GLU A 112 -10.82 2.33 17.00
C GLU A 112 -12.13 2.89 17.57
N SER A 113 -12.61 2.40 18.72
CA SER A 113 -13.79 2.93 19.39
C SER A 113 -13.66 4.40 19.83
N GLN A 114 -12.43 4.88 20.08
CA GLN A 114 -12.16 6.27 20.48
C GLN A 114 -12.39 7.28 19.35
N TYR A 115 -12.47 6.84 18.09
CA TYR A 115 -12.73 7.72 16.93
C TYR A 115 -14.14 8.31 16.89
N GLN A 116 -15.02 7.91 17.81
CA GLN A 116 -16.25 8.64 18.11
C GLN A 116 -15.96 10.09 18.56
N ASP A 117 -14.78 10.35 19.18
CA ASP A 117 -14.29 11.70 19.43
C ASP A 117 -13.57 12.27 18.20
N LEU A 118 -14.19 13.26 17.56
CA LEU A 118 -13.65 13.94 16.40
C LEU A 118 -12.34 14.69 16.69
N LYS A 119 -12.06 15.09 17.94
CA LYS A 119 -10.78 15.70 18.31
C LYS A 119 -9.66 14.67 18.27
N PHE A 120 -9.89 13.50 18.86
CA PHE A 120 -8.97 12.37 18.77
C PHE A 120 -8.73 11.95 17.32
N ALA A 121 -9.81 11.75 16.55
CA ALA A 121 -9.72 11.39 15.13
C ALA A 121 -8.91 12.42 14.32
N ARG A 122 -9.19 13.71 14.48
CA ARG A 122 -8.46 14.79 13.79
C ARG A 122 -6.98 14.79 14.18
N MET A 123 -6.67 14.60 15.45
CA MET A 123 -5.30 14.53 15.93
C MET A 123 -4.54 13.37 15.27
N VAL A 124 -5.05 12.14 15.37
CA VAL A 124 -4.35 10.96 14.85
C VAL A 124 -4.24 11.00 13.32
N TYR A 125 -5.33 11.32 12.61
CA TYR A 125 -5.30 11.43 11.14
C TYR A 125 -4.35 12.54 10.65
N THR A 126 -4.27 13.67 11.35
CA THR A 126 -3.30 14.71 11.00
C THR A 126 -1.87 14.20 11.14
N GLN A 127 -1.59 13.41 12.18
CA GLN A 127 -0.24 12.88 12.42
C GLN A 127 0.14 11.81 11.40
N VAL A 128 -0.73 10.84 11.12
CA VAL A 128 -0.41 9.78 10.14
C VAL A 128 -0.21 10.36 8.75
N VAL A 129 -1.05 11.30 8.31
CA VAL A 129 -0.88 11.98 7.01
C VAL A 129 0.42 12.78 6.97
N LYS A 130 0.73 13.55 8.01
CA LYS A 130 2.02 14.25 8.08
C LYS A 130 3.19 13.27 8.07
N ARG A 131 3.06 12.12 8.73
CA ARG A 131 4.11 11.12 8.85
C ARG A 131 4.34 10.43 7.51
N THR A 132 3.30 9.95 6.83
CA THR A 132 3.41 9.32 5.50
C THR A 132 3.89 10.29 4.42
N LEU A 133 3.58 11.59 4.55
CA LEU A 133 4.10 12.62 3.65
C LEU A 133 5.52 13.11 3.99
N ARG A 134 5.94 13.07 5.26
CA ARG A 134 7.28 13.52 5.72
C ARG A 134 8.31 12.41 5.80
N ASN A 135 7.92 11.15 5.69
CA ASN A 135 8.82 10.02 5.92
C ASN A 135 9.90 9.88 4.84
N ASP A 136 9.83 10.72 3.84
CA ASP A 136 10.63 10.72 2.66
C ASP A 136 10.44 12.14 2.13
N ASP A 137 11.51 12.88 1.82
CA ASP A 137 11.41 14.04 0.92
C ASP A 137 10.86 13.63 -0.48
N PHE A 138 10.50 12.34 -0.64
CA PHE A 138 9.88 11.60 -1.74
C PHE A 138 8.50 11.04 -1.34
N GLY A 139 7.57 11.92 -0.95
CA GLY A 139 6.33 11.54 -0.24
C GLY A 139 5.49 10.40 -0.83
N GLN A 140 4.97 9.56 0.06
CA GLN A 140 3.93 8.54 -0.17
C GLN A 140 2.59 9.21 -0.53
N ARG A 141 1.90 8.80 -1.61
CA ARG A 141 0.77 9.57 -2.19
C ARG A 141 -0.60 8.89 -2.18
N ALA A 142 -0.71 7.64 -1.74
CA ALA A 142 -1.99 6.96 -1.65
C ALA A 142 -2.14 6.26 -0.30
N LEU A 143 -3.31 6.42 0.31
CA LEU A 143 -3.79 5.65 1.46
C LEU A 143 -5.08 4.96 0.99
N VAL A 144 -5.10 3.63 0.94
CA VAL A 144 -6.31 2.86 0.67
C VAL A 144 -6.69 2.11 1.94
N GLY A 145 -7.83 2.47 2.53
CA GLY A 145 -8.34 1.80 3.72
C GLY A 145 -9.76 2.23 4.07
N LYS A 146 -10.72 1.35 3.86
CA LYS A 146 -12.01 1.37 4.56
C LYS A 146 -12.26 -0.04 5.06
N VAL A 147 -12.22 -0.23 6.38
CA VAL A 147 -12.63 -1.47 7.01
C VAL A 147 -14.14 -1.39 7.27
N CYS A 148 -14.89 -2.37 6.79
CA CYS A 148 -16.30 -2.55 7.12
C CYS A 148 -16.42 -3.84 7.94
N MET A 149 -16.74 -3.74 9.23
CA MET A 149 -17.03 -4.90 10.09
C MET A 149 -18.49 -4.83 10.54
N ASP A 150 -19.26 -5.89 10.34
CA ASP A 150 -20.66 -5.99 10.75
C ASP A 150 -20.90 -7.05 11.86
N ARG A 151 -19.88 -7.85 12.23
CA ARG A 151 -19.97 -8.90 13.28
C ARG A 151 -18.65 -9.12 14.04
N ASN A 152 -18.61 -8.89 15.36
CA ASN A 152 -17.39 -8.99 16.20
C ASN A 152 -17.51 -9.93 17.43
N GLY A 153 -18.43 -10.91 17.43
CA GLY A 153 -18.67 -11.76 18.60
C GLY A 153 -17.94 -13.10 18.53
N ALA A 154 -16.67 -13.21 18.96
CA ALA A 154 -16.05 -14.52 19.14
C ALA A 154 -14.85 -14.56 20.13
N TYR A 155 -15.07 -15.25 21.25
CA TYR A 155 -14.13 -15.89 22.19
C TYR A 155 -13.52 -15.07 23.34
N GLU A 156 -13.62 -15.61 24.56
CA GLU A 156 -13.03 -15.10 25.79
C GLU A 156 -11.92 -16.08 26.22
N ASP A 157 -10.76 -15.53 26.58
CA ASP A 157 -9.63 -16.17 27.29
C ASP A 157 -8.56 -16.96 26.49
N TYR A 158 -7.29 -16.52 26.61
CA TYR A 158 -6.09 -17.36 26.78
C TYR A 158 -4.83 -16.53 27.13
N LYS A 159 -3.75 -17.18 27.60
CA LYS A 159 -2.45 -16.60 28.02
C LYS A 159 -1.29 -17.51 27.54
N GLU A 160 -0.28 -16.98 26.84
CA GLU A 160 0.83 -17.78 26.27
C GLU A 160 2.08 -17.90 27.16
N LEU A 161 2.85 -19.00 27.00
CA LEU A 161 4.07 -19.31 27.76
C LEU A 161 5.35 -19.49 26.89
N GLY A 162 5.32 -19.31 25.56
CA GLY A 162 6.54 -19.25 24.73
C GLY A 162 6.39 -19.28 23.19
N PRO A 163 7.49 -19.11 22.42
CA PRO A 163 7.46 -18.82 20.96
C PRO A 163 6.94 -19.94 20.04
N GLN A 164 7.15 -21.21 20.38
CA GLN A 164 6.63 -22.33 19.59
C GLN A 164 5.11 -22.46 19.74
N GLU A 165 4.60 -22.14 20.92
CA GLU A 165 3.16 -22.12 21.19
C GLU A 165 2.48 -21.01 20.40
N SER A 166 3.11 -19.84 20.23
CA SER A 166 2.61 -18.74 19.39
C SER A 166 2.55 -19.13 17.90
N VAL A 167 3.52 -19.91 17.40
CA VAL A 167 3.49 -20.43 16.02
C VAL A 167 2.34 -21.43 15.85
N ASP A 168 2.21 -22.39 16.76
CA ASP A 168 1.15 -23.39 16.72
C ASP A 168 -0.24 -22.76 16.91
N TYR A 169 -0.33 -21.74 17.77
CA TYR A 169 -1.50 -20.91 17.97
C TYR A 169 -1.85 -20.14 16.71
N THR A 170 -0.90 -19.48 16.05
CA THR A 170 -1.16 -18.74 14.81
C THR A 170 -1.63 -19.67 13.70
N ILE A 171 -1.02 -20.85 13.56
CA ILE A 171 -1.47 -21.89 12.62
C ILE A 171 -2.89 -22.35 12.98
N ARG A 172 -3.20 -22.53 14.27
CA ARG A 172 -4.54 -22.89 14.73
C ARG A 172 -5.55 -21.78 14.45
N GLU A 173 -5.21 -20.54 14.72
CA GLU A 173 -6.05 -19.37 14.46
C GLU A 173 -6.36 -19.22 12.97
N ILE A 174 -5.36 -19.36 12.10
CA ILE A 174 -5.58 -19.37 10.66
C ILE A 174 -6.52 -20.51 10.26
N LYS A 175 -6.33 -21.71 10.82
CA LYS A 175 -7.25 -22.84 10.59
C LYS A 175 -8.65 -22.58 11.14
N ASP A 176 -8.75 -21.94 12.29
CA ASP A 176 -10.01 -21.59 12.94
C ASP A 176 -10.73 -20.47 12.18
N ASP A 177 -10.02 -19.51 11.60
CA ASP A 177 -10.58 -18.49 10.71
C ASP A 177 -11.10 -19.11 9.41
N VAL A 178 -10.31 -19.99 8.77
CA VAL A 178 -10.75 -20.73 7.59
C VAL A 178 -11.99 -21.58 7.91
N LYS A 179 -12.00 -22.23 9.08
CA LYS A 179 -13.15 -23.01 9.55
C LYS A 179 -14.36 -22.13 9.84
N LEU A 180 -14.17 -21.01 10.53
CA LEU A 180 -15.24 -20.05 10.85
C LEU A 180 -15.88 -19.49 9.58
N VAL A 181 -15.07 -19.18 8.57
CA VAL A 181 -15.57 -18.74 7.25
C VAL A 181 -16.40 -19.83 6.61
N LYS A 182 -15.96 -21.09 6.69
CA LYS A 182 -16.74 -22.23 6.18
C LYS A 182 -18.03 -22.48 6.97
N GLU A 183 -18.07 -22.18 8.27
CA GLU A 183 -19.28 -22.23 9.09
C GLU A 183 -20.26 -21.09 8.75
N LEU A 184 -19.75 -19.88 8.52
CA LEU A 184 -20.56 -18.71 8.17
C LEU A 184 -21.05 -18.74 6.70
N PHE A 185 -20.26 -19.33 5.81
CA PHE A 185 -20.53 -19.43 4.37
C PHE A 185 -20.34 -20.88 3.89
N PRO A 186 -21.24 -21.80 4.29
CA PRO A 186 -21.10 -23.24 3.99
C PRO A 186 -21.08 -23.54 2.49
N ASP A 187 -21.77 -22.71 1.71
CA ASP A 187 -21.90 -22.84 0.26
C ASP A 187 -20.66 -22.36 -0.51
N SER A 188 -19.68 -21.74 0.16
CA SER A 188 -18.44 -21.26 -0.47
C SER A 188 -17.31 -22.28 -0.35
N GLU A 189 -16.55 -22.48 -1.43
CA GLU A 189 -15.46 -23.47 -1.48
C GLU A 189 -14.21 -22.99 -0.75
N THR A 190 -13.89 -21.70 -0.89
CA THR A 190 -12.71 -21.06 -0.29
C THR A 190 -13.07 -19.70 0.29
N TYR A 191 -12.13 -19.10 1.02
CA TYR A 191 -12.26 -17.72 1.52
C TYR A 191 -12.46 -16.75 0.35
N THR A 192 -11.70 -16.93 -0.73
CA THR A 192 -11.80 -16.09 -1.94
C THR A 192 -13.17 -16.23 -2.62
N ASP A 193 -13.73 -17.45 -2.66
CA ASP A 193 -15.04 -17.73 -3.27
C ASP A 193 -16.21 -17.01 -2.57
N VAL A 194 -16.09 -16.72 -1.27
CA VAL A 194 -17.06 -15.85 -0.56
C VAL A 194 -17.16 -14.49 -1.25
N TYR A 195 -16.04 -13.85 -1.56
CA TYR A 195 -16.04 -12.53 -2.18
C TYR A 195 -16.48 -12.59 -3.64
N ASP A 196 -16.09 -13.63 -4.38
CA ASP A 196 -16.48 -13.80 -5.79
C ASP A 196 -18.00 -13.97 -5.93
N LYS A 197 -18.61 -14.88 -5.14
CA LYS A 197 -20.07 -15.11 -5.13
C LYS A 197 -20.90 -13.88 -4.78
N HIS A 198 -20.32 -12.98 -4.00
CA HIS A 198 -20.97 -11.73 -3.59
C HIS A 198 -20.60 -10.51 -4.47
N ASN A 199 -19.92 -10.73 -5.62
CA ASN A 199 -19.48 -9.68 -6.55
C ASN A 199 -18.54 -8.64 -5.90
N LEU A 200 -17.77 -9.06 -4.89
CA LEU A 200 -16.79 -8.24 -4.19
C LEU A 200 -15.35 -8.48 -4.68
N LEU A 201 -15.14 -9.49 -5.53
CA LEU A 201 -13.86 -9.75 -6.19
C LEU A 201 -13.88 -9.22 -7.64
N THR A 202 -13.44 -7.97 -7.82
CA THR A 202 -13.52 -7.22 -9.08
C THR A 202 -12.17 -6.71 -9.53
N ASP A 203 -12.10 -6.11 -10.71
CA ASP A 203 -10.89 -5.46 -11.25
C ASP A 203 -10.37 -4.28 -10.41
N LYS A 204 -11.18 -3.81 -9.45
CA LYS A 204 -10.89 -2.75 -8.49
C LYS A 204 -10.75 -3.23 -7.05
N THR A 205 -10.80 -4.54 -6.82
CA THR A 205 -10.64 -5.11 -5.48
C THR A 205 -9.15 -5.26 -5.14
N ILE A 206 -8.78 -4.84 -3.94
CA ILE A 206 -7.44 -5.05 -3.35
C ILE A 206 -7.63 -5.86 -2.07
N MET A 207 -7.07 -7.08 -2.04
CA MET A 207 -7.06 -7.95 -0.85
C MET A 207 -5.70 -7.90 -0.18
N ALA A 208 -5.66 -7.74 1.14
CA ALA A 208 -4.41 -7.70 1.90
C ALA A 208 -3.86 -9.10 2.18
N HIS A 209 -2.54 -9.17 2.40
CA HIS A 209 -1.76 -10.33 2.86
C HIS A 209 -1.57 -11.46 1.85
N GLY A 210 -2.64 -12.21 1.55
CA GLY A 210 -2.63 -13.35 0.61
C GLY A 210 -1.72 -14.53 0.99
N CYS A 211 -1.27 -14.66 2.25
CA CYS A 211 -0.24 -15.63 2.66
C CYS A 211 -0.56 -17.10 2.35
N TYR A 212 -1.84 -17.47 2.26
CA TYR A 212 -2.30 -18.85 2.16
C TYR A 212 -3.13 -19.15 0.90
N LEU A 213 -3.04 -18.29 -0.12
CA LEU A 213 -3.79 -18.48 -1.36
C LEU A 213 -3.27 -19.69 -2.15
N SER A 214 -4.22 -20.56 -2.52
CA SER A 214 -4.00 -21.68 -3.44
C SER A 214 -3.74 -21.23 -4.88
N ASP A 215 -3.29 -22.14 -5.75
CA ASP A 215 -3.08 -21.86 -7.18
C ASP A 215 -4.41 -21.49 -7.85
N GLU A 216 -5.48 -22.19 -7.48
CA GLU A 216 -6.83 -21.96 -7.99
C GLU A 216 -7.38 -20.59 -7.57
N GLU A 217 -7.09 -20.16 -6.35
CA GLU A 217 -7.45 -18.81 -5.89
C GLU A 217 -6.63 -17.74 -6.63
N LEU A 218 -5.33 -17.95 -6.86
CA LEU A 218 -4.52 -17.02 -7.64
C LEU A 218 -5.00 -16.90 -9.09
N ASP A 219 -5.41 -18.01 -9.71
CA ASP A 219 -6.04 -18.00 -11.04
C ASP A 219 -7.36 -17.22 -11.03
N LEU A 220 -8.16 -17.35 -9.97
CA LEU A 220 -9.38 -16.56 -9.80
C LEU A 220 -9.08 -15.05 -9.65
N PHE A 221 -8.05 -14.67 -8.90
CA PHE A 221 -7.58 -13.28 -8.82
C PHE A 221 -7.16 -12.74 -10.20
N HIS A 222 -6.39 -13.51 -10.97
CA HIS A 222 -5.99 -13.12 -12.31
C HIS A 222 -7.20 -12.91 -13.22
N ARG A 223 -8.16 -13.84 -13.20
CA ARG A 223 -9.34 -13.85 -14.06
C ARG A 223 -10.32 -12.72 -13.73
N THR A 224 -10.49 -12.37 -12.45
CA THR A 224 -11.33 -11.25 -12.01
C THR A 224 -10.65 -9.90 -12.15
N GLY A 225 -9.31 -9.88 -12.27
CA GLY A 225 -8.51 -8.67 -12.23
C GLY A 225 -8.35 -8.10 -10.82
N ALA A 226 -8.66 -8.85 -9.76
CA ALA A 226 -8.38 -8.43 -8.40
C ALA A 226 -6.87 -8.30 -8.15
N SER A 227 -6.50 -7.54 -7.13
CA SER A 227 -5.10 -7.25 -6.78
C SER A 227 -4.81 -7.65 -5.33
N LEU A 228 -3.53 -7.86 -5.04
CA LEU A 228 -3.04 -8.13 -3.70
C LEU A 228 -2.21 -6.96 -3.15
N ALA A 229 -2.35 -6.69 -1.86
CA ALA A 229 -1.46 -5.84 -1.08
C ALA A 229 -0.56 -6.72 -0.21
N HIS A 230 0.72 -6.79 -0.56
CA HIS A 230 1.71 -7.52 0.23
C HIS A 230 2.18 -6.69 1.42
N CYS A 231 1.95 -7.21 2.63
CA CYS A 231 2.22 -6.52 3.90
C CYS A 231 3.31 -7.27 4.71
N PRO A 232 4.57 -7.30 4.23
CA PRO A 232 5.61 -8.17 4.82
C PRO A 232 5.92 -7.85 6.28
N ASN A 233 5.93 -6.55 6.66
CA ASN A 233 6.23 -6.18 8.04
C ASN A 233 5.17 -6.72 9.00
N SER A 234 3.89 -6.52 8.70
CA SER A 234 2.78 -7.06 9.50
C SER A 234 2.78 -8.59 9.53
N ASN A 235 2.91 -9.22 8.36
CA ASN A 235 2.94 -10.67 8.24
C ASN A 235 4.02 -11.32 9.13
N ILE A 236 5.20 -10.70 9.22
CA ILE A 236 6.31 -11.16 10.07
C ILE A 236 6.04 -10.80 11.54
N SER A 237 5.65 -9.54 11.81
CA SER A 237 5.44 -9.04 13.18
C SER A 237 4.33 -9.78 13.92
N LEU A 238 3.28 -10.20 13.22
CA LEU A 238 2.15 -10.93 13.79
C LEU A 238 2.21 -12.44 13.49
N CYS A 239 3.38 -12.94 13.08
CA CYS A 239 3.62 -14.36 12.76
C CYS A 239 2.61 -14.98 11.78
N SER A 240 1.96 -14.17 10.94
CA SER A 240 0.84 -14.57 10.11
C SER A 240 1.24 -15.46 8.93
N GLY A 241 2.51 -15.46 8.51
CA GLY A 241 3.03 -16.29 7.42
C GLY A 241 3.80 -15.49 6.37
N MET A 242 4.21 -16.14 5.28
CA MET A 242 4.97 -15.49 4.20
C MET A 242 4.21 -15.60 2.88
N LEU A 243 3.97 -14.46 2.21
CA LEU A 243 3.42 -14.46 0.86
C LEU A 243 4.49 -14.93 -0.13
N ASP A 244 4.20 -15.96 -0.91
CA ASP A 244 5.04 -16.33 -2.06
C ASP A 244 4.82 -15.37 -3.23
N VAL A 245 5.55 -14.26 -3.21
CA VAL A 245 5.48 -13.23 -4.24
C VAL A 245 5.83 -13.77 -5.63
N ARG A 246 6.75 -14.75 -5.73
CA ARG A 246 7.13 -15.31 -7.03
C ARG A 246 5.99 -16.09 -7.65
N LYS A 247 5.30 -16.88 -6.84
CA LYS A 247 4.08 -17.59 -7.22
C LYS A 247 2.98 -16.63 -7.66
N VAL A 248 2.70 -15.59 -6.87
CA VAL A 248 1.70 -14.57 -7.21
C VAL A 248 1.99 -13.94 -8.59
N LEU A 249 3.25 -13.56 -8.83
CA LEU A 249 3.67 -12.95 -10.09
C LEU A 249 3.62 -13.94 -11.26
N SER A 250 3.91 -15.24 -11.05
CA SER A 250 3.79 -16.25 -12.12
C SER A 250 2.34 -16.48 -12.56
N HIS A 251 1.38 -16.31 -11.65
CA HIS A 251 -0.06 -16.29 -11.98
C HIS A 251 -0.54 -14.96 -12.58
N LYS A 252 0.35 -13.97 -12.78
CA LYS A 252 0.02 -12.64 -13.33
C LYS A 252 -1.03 -11.88 -12.52
N VAL A 253 -1.02 -12.06 -11.20
CA VAL A 253 -1.86 -11.29 -10.28
C VAL A 253 -1.20 -9.93 -10.01
N LYS A 254 -2.00 -8.86 -10.04
CA LYS A 254 -1.53 -7.50 -9.71
C LYS A 254 -1.13 -7.44 -8.24
N LEU A 255 0.05 -6.91 -7.95
CA LEU A 255 0.61 -6.88 -6.60
C LEU A 255 1.18 -5.50 -6.28
N GLY A 256 0.83 -4.97 -5.10
CA GLY A 256 1.45 -3.78 -4.51
C GLY A 256 2.00 -4.06 -3.12
N LEU A 257 2.63 -3.06 -2.51
CA LEU A 257 3.11 -3.13 -1.13
C LEU A 257 2.17 -2.36 -0.20
N GLY A 258 1.92 -2.91 0.98
CA GLY A 258 1.14 -2.29 2.05
C GLY A 258 1.97 -2.17 3.32
N THR A 259 1.83 -1.06 4.04
CA THR A 259 2.47 -0.92 5.36
C THR A 259 1.71 -1.67 6.44
N ASP A 260 0.39 -1.74 6.31
CA ASP A 260 -0.52 -2.39 7.25
C ASP A 260 -0.33 -1.93 8.71
N VAL A 261 -0.08 -0.64 8.91
CA VAL A 261 -0.09 -0.08 10.27
C VAL A 261 -1.45 -0.38 10.89
N ALA A 262 -1.56 -0.91 12.12
CA ALA A 262 -0.49 -1.07 13.12
C ALA A 262 0.12 -2.48 13.24
N GLY A 263 -0.37 -3.48 12.50
CA GLY A 263 0.29 -4.79 12.44
C GLY A 263 1.71 -4.66 11.91
N GLY A 264 1.87 -3.78 10.91
CA GLY A 264 3.13 -3.18 10.55
C GLY A 264 3.53 -2.05 11.51
N THR A 265 4.76 -2.12 12.01
CA THR A 265 5.33 -1.19 12.99
C THR A 265 5.66 0.19 12.44
N LEU A 266 5.84 0.30 11.12
CA LEU A 266 6.32 1.51 10.47
C LEU A 266 5.35 1.96 9.38
N PRO A 267 4.90 3.23 9.38
CA PRO A 267 4.15 3.84 8.27
C PRO A 267 5.11 4.22 7.12
N ARG A 268 5.91 3.27 6.64
CA ARG A 268 6.93 3.48 5.59
C ARG A 268 7.05 2.26 4.69
N CYS A 269 7.04 2.47 3.38
CA CYS A 269 7.31 1.40 2.40
C CYS A 269 8.82 1.09 2.23
N TRP A 270 9.72 1.81 2.94
CA TRP A 270 11.17 1.57 2.94
C TRP A 270 11.69 1.19 4.32
N MET A 271 12.65 0.27 4.35
CA MET A 271 13.53 0.05 5.50
C MET A 271 14.76 0.96 5.37
N ARG A 272 15.18 1.58 6.48
CA ARG A 272 16.48 2.27 6.59
C ARG A 272 17.57 1.27 6.95
#